data_AF-A0A1G6W8N3-F1
#
_entry.id   AF-A0A1G6W8N3-F1
#
_cell.length_a   1.000
_cell.length_b   1.000
_cell.length_c   1.000
_cell.angle_alpha   90.00
_cell.angle_beta   90.00
_cell.angle_gamma   90.00
#
_symmetry.space_group_name_H-M   'P 1'
#
loop_
_entity.id
_entity.type
_entity.pdbx_description
1 polymer ?
#
loop_
_entity_poly.entity_id
_entity_poly.type
_entity_poly.pdbx_seq_one_letter_code
_entity_poly.pdbx_strand_id
1 'polypeptide(L)'
;MQIIKETETRDTDAAIGTIYESTISNMKADPNTRVSKLAENIPTTSYLHAQPQFYWDYDYYLASLEKGASYRLDIELPGYIAPEIDSLVTVGPVRVDVWYDDPNRSTAGQRIMHGDSASRDRFNGDFGRTLEFTAENAGDYYFKLGSYIAISVEDSQGEYQTVSGTHEYGVTLVKTREALPDMSGPDRLVGNVKGEVLEGGEGDDTYIVSARGVRVVEGPREGTDSVFSSVDFWMGSYLDDLSLTGSKAVTGAGNDMHNVIAGNQIGNILKGKDGNDTLKGWGGDDRLEGGRGADKMFGGKGNDRYLVDDLDDKVIEAPGAGIDTVVATTYHQLGGHVENLILRADWGIDGDGNSQDNRIEGTSGDNELRGAPGDDTLIGWGGDDRLHGGWGADKMFGGKGDDTYFVDNVGDKVIEAPHTGEDTVYSQVSYTLAQSLEHLGLEGLREINGTGNAKANQITGNDVSNLLSGLGGNDELWGHRGHDTLRGGAGNDEIHGGDGRDVLIGGHGADHLEGGAGADRFVFAGNDGRGNDIWDFEPGVDKIVITSGARSFADIDTVGRMVEIESAAWNLSIRMSYADEVASKGYEMSADDFIFV
;
A
#
# COMPACT_ATOMS: atom_id res chain seq x y z
N MET A 1 -29.77 46.27 5.81
CA MET A 1 -29.81 47.70 5.42
C MET A 1 -30.42 47.81 4.03
N GLN A 2 -31.45 48.65 3.88
CA GLN A 2 -31.92 49.34 2.65
C GLN A 2 -32.26 48.52 1.38
N ILE A 3 -33.54 48.24 1.07
CA ILE A 3 -34.62 49.04 0.41
C ILE A 3 -34.34 49.40 -1.10
N ILE A 4 -35.29 49.10 -2.01
CA ILE A 4 -35.99 50.02 -2.98
C ILE A 4 -36.25 49.47 -4.43
N LYS A 5 -37.56 49.38 -4.76
CA LYS A 5 -38.37 49.73 -5.98
C LYS A 5 -38.13 49.08 -7.37
N GLU A 6 -39.22 48.57 -7.98
CA GLU A 6 -40.00 49.07 -9.17
C GLU A 6 -39.19 49.04 -10.50
N THR A 7 -39.69 48.65 -11.67
CA THR A 7 -41.02 48.89 -12.29
C THR A 7 -41.18 48.04 -13.59
N GLU A 8 -42.43 47.75 -13.95
CA GLU A 8 -43.02 47.72 -15.33
C GLU A 8 -42.58 46.66 -16.38
N THR A 9 -43.47 45.70 -16.70
CA THR A 9 -44.40 45.62 -17.89
C THR A 9 -43.68 45.47 -19.24
N ARG A 10 -44.04 44.59 -20.19
CA ARG A 10 -45.39 44.19 -20.65
C ARG A 10 -45.31 43.11 -21.74
N ASP A 11 -46.36 42.28 -21.80
CA ASP A 11 -47.00 41.60 -22.96
C ASP A 11 -46.19 40.72 -23.93
N THR A 12 -46.56 39.43 -23.95
CA THR A 12 -47.40 38.90 -25.05
C THR A 12 -48.32 37.77 -24.55
N ASP A 13 -49.62 38.05 -24.62
CA ASP A 13 -50.78 37.17 -24.47
C ASP A 13 -50.89 36.04 -25.51
N ALA A 14 -51.61 34.99 -25.12
CA ALA A 14 -52.58 34.15 -25.86
C ALA A 14 -52.34 32.63 -25.64
N ALA A 15 -52.84 32.01 -24.57
CA ALA A 15 -54.22 31.60 -24.28
C ALA A 15 -54.69 30.31 -25.01
N ILE A 16 -54.67 29.18 -24.28
CA ILE A 16 -55.70 28.13 -24.15
C ILE A 16 -55.43 27.53 -22.75
N GLY A 17 -56.18 27.73 -21.65
CA GLY A 17 -57.62 27.54 -21.44
C GLY A 17 -57.89 26.06 -21.08
N THR A 18 -58.54 25.62 -20.00
CA THR A 18 -59.29 26.26 -18.91
C THR A 18 -59.66 25.17 -17.87
N ILE A 19 -59.83 25.56 -16.59
CA ILE A 19 -60.69 24.98 -15.51
C ILE A 19 -60.21 23.71 -14.77
N TYR A 20 -59.79 23.87 -13.50
CA TYR A 20 -60.55 23.39 -12.32
C TYR A 20 -60.09 24.15 -11.05
N GLU A 21 -60.71 25.31 -10.80
CA GLU A 21 -60.85 25.92 -9.47
C GLU A 21 -62.25 25.62 -8.94
N SER A 22 -62.32 24.75 -7.93
CA SER A 22 -63.37 24.70 -6.90
C SER A 22 -62.94 23.57 -5.97
N THR A 23 -62.37 23.80 -4.79
CA THR A 23 -63.15 24.05 -3.57
C THR A 23 -62.17 24.40 -2.43
N ILE A 24 -61.63 25.63 -2.39
CA ILE A 24 -61.04 26.20 -1.16
C ILE A 24 -61.67 27.58 -0.93
N SER A 25 -62.97 27.57 -0.66
CA SER A 25 -63.68 28.72 -0.13
C SER A 25 -64.78 28.18 0.77
N ASN A 26 -64.44 27.85 2.02
CA ASN A 26 -65.39 27.75 3.14
C ASN A 26 -64.73 27.66 4.54
N MET A 27 -63.57 28.29 4.78
CA MET A 27 -63.07 28.53 6.16
C MET A 27 -62.36 29.89 6.32
N LYS A 28 -63.01 30.98 5.90
CA LYS A 28 -62.73 32.32 6.44
C LYS A 28 -64.04 32.93 6.95
N ALA A 29 -64.40 32.57 8.18
CA ALA A 29 -65.29 33.36 9.01
C ALA A 29 -64.43 34.17 9.99
N ASP A 30 -64.44 35.48 9.79
CA ASP A 30 -63.73 36.54 10.50
C ASP A 30 -64.37 36.82 11.89
N PRO A 31 -63.62 36.83 13.02
CA PRO A 31 -64.16 37.28 14.31
C PRO A 31 -63.80 38.72 14.73
N ASN A 32 -63.09 39.54 13.94
CA ASN A 32 -62.61 40.85 14.42
C ASN A 32 -63.44 42.06 13.96
N THR A 33 -64.76 42.03 14.23
CA THR A 33 -65.59 43.23 14.15
C THR A 33 -65.46 44.10 15.41
N ARG A 34 -64.74 45.22 15.26
CA ARG A 34 -64.94 46.54 15.92
C ARG A 34 -65.00 46.62 17.45
N VAL A 35 -63.94 47.20 18.02
CA VAL A 35 -64.01 48.00 19.26
C VAL A 35 -64.74 49.32 18.95
N SER A 36 -65.82 49.62 19.69
CA SER A 36 -66.34 50.98 19.85
C SER A 36 -66.54 51.29 21.34
N LYS A 37 -66.07 52.49 21.74
CA LYS A 37 -66.01 53.08 23.09
C LYS A 37 -67.36 53.11 23.82
N LEU A 38 -67.38 53.00 25.16
CA LEU A 38 -67.78 54.07 26.09
C LEU A 38 -67.60 53.67 27.58
N ALA A 39 -67.60 54.68 28.44
CA ALA A 39 -66.97 54.78 29.76
C ALA A 39 -67.83 54.38 30.99
N GLU A 40 -67.13 54.29 32.14
CA GLU A 40 -67.54 54.58 33.54
C GLU A 40 -68.72 53.84 34.22
N ASN A 41 -68.41 52.94 35.17
CA ASN A 41 -68.65 53.07 36.64
C ASN A 41 -68.51 51.73 37.41
N ILE A 42 -67.88 51.79 38.58
CA ILE A 42 -67.70 50.79 39.67
C ILE A 42 -69.07 50.51 40.38
N PRO A 43 -69.40 49.40 41.13
CA PRO A 43 -68.59 48.34 41.80
C PRO A 43 -69.11 46.85 41.79
N THR A 44 -68.24 45.97 42.31
CA THR A 44 -68.48 44.76 43.15
C THR A 44 -69.13 43.48 42.60
N THR A 45 -68.29 42.42 42.57
CA THR A 45 -68.53 41.00 42.93
C THR A 45 -69.79 40.30 42.41
N SER A 46 -69.59 39.33 41.49
CA SER A 46 -69.78 37.88 41.73
C SER A 46 -69.58 37.08 40.44
N TYR A 47 -68.86 35.97 40.57
CA TYR A 47 -68.46 35.02 39.53
C TYR A 47 -69.63 34.44 38.72
N LEU A 48 -69.47 34.36 37.39
CA LEU A 48 -70.00 33.24 36.62
C LEU A 48 -68.90 32.74 35.67
N HIS A 49 -68.49 31.49 35.91
CA HIS A 49 -67.52 30.72 35.14
C HIS A 49 -67.91 30.68 33.66
N ALA A 50 -67.09 31.29 32.79
CA ALA A 50 -67.05 30.97 31.37
C ALA A 50 -65.71 30.26 31.10
N GLN A 51 -65.80 28.98 30.73
CA GLN A 51 -64.66 28.19 30.24
C GLN A 51 -64.05 28.93 29.02
N PRO A 52 -62.73 29.19 28.97
CA PRO A 52 -62.10 29.69 27.76
C PRO A 52 -62.14 28.59 26.70
N GLN A 53 -62.73 28.88 25.54
CA GLN A 53 -62.55 28.04 24.37
C GLN A 53 -61.11 28.17 23.89
N PHE A 54 -60.34 27.10 24.05
CA PHE A 54 -58.97 27.00 23.55
C PHE A 54 -59.00 27.03 22.03
N TYR A 55 -58.51 28.11 21.43
CA TYR A 55 -58.18 28.14 20.01
C TYR A 55 -56.87 27.39 19.81
N TRP A 56 -56.91 26.37 18.98
CA TRP A 56 -55.73 25.59 18.59
C TRP A 56 -55.10 26.33 17.41
N ASP A 57 -53.99 27.01 17.62
CA ASP A 57 -53.15 27.45 16.50
C ASP A 57 -52.40 26.23 15.96
N TYR A 58 -52.52 26.03 14.65
CA TYR A 58 -51.92 24.90 13.95
C TYR A 58 -51.03 25.44 12.85
N ASP A 59 -49.79 24.96 12.81
CA ASP A 59 -48.95 25.13 11.65
C ASP A 59 -49.15 23.94 10.71
N TYR A 60 -49.31 24.24 9.42
CA TYR A 60 -49.49 23.26 8.37
C TYR A 60 -48.26 23.27 7.47
N TYR A 61 -47.63 22.12 7.33
CA TYR A 61 -46.53 21.91 6.39
C TYR A 61 -46.99 20.94 5.31
N LEU A 62 -46.64 21.23 4.07
CA LEU A 62 -46.98 20.42 2.91
C LEU A 62 -45.70 19.79 2.36
N ALA A 63 -45.70 18.47 2.15
CA ALA A 63 -44.64 17.82 1.39
C ALA A 63 -45.23 16.71 0.51
N SER A 64 -44.77 16.64 -0.73
CA SER A 64 -45.07 15.53 -1.63
C SER A 64 -44.19 14.34 -1.27
N LEU A 65 -44.80 13.20 -0.95
CA LEU A 65 -44.10 11.98 -0.56
C LEU A 65 -44.26 10.90 -1.62
N GLU A 66 -43.24 10.04 -1.72
CA GLU A 66 -43.22 8.90 -2.62
C GLU A 66 -43.80 7.67 -1.93
N LYS A 67 -44.58 6.88 -2.68
CA LYS A 67 -45.18 5.64 -2.15
C LYS A 67 -44.09 4.66 -1.72
N GLY A 68 -44.14 4.20 -0.47
CA GLY A 68 -43.22 3.21 0.08
C GLY A 68 -41.94 3.81 0.67
N ALA A 69 -41.65 5.11 0.46
CA ALA A 69 -40.51 5.77 1.06
C ALA A 69 -40.75 6.02 2.56
N SER A 70 -39.69 5.86 3.36
CA SER A 70 -39.70 6.25 4.77
C SER A 70 -39.12 7.65 4.93
N TYR A 71 -39.69 8.39 5.87
CA TYR A 71 -39.31 9.75 6.19
C TYR A 71 -39.18 9.90 7.71
N ARG A 72 -38.28 10.80 8.09
CA ARG A 72 -38.05 11.26 9.44
C ARG A 72 -38.32 12.75 9.52
N LEU A 73 -39.22 13.12 10.40
CA LEU A 73 -39.59 14.50 10.69
C LEU A 73 -38.85 14.95 11.94
N ASP A 74 -37.86 15.81 11.76
CA ASP A 74 -37.14 16.47 12.84
C ASP A 74 -37.80 17.82 13.15
N ILE A 75 -38.25 17.99 14.39
CA ILE A 75 -38.94 19.16 14.90
C ILE A 75 -38.02 19.86 15.89
N GLU A 76 -37.48 20.99 15.49
CA GLU A 76 -36.71 21.88 16.35
C GLU A 76 -37.64 22.83 17.09
N LEU A 77 -37.54 22.80 18.42
CA LEU A 77 -38.18 23.80 19.26
C LEU A 77 -37.31 25.06 19.28
N PRO A 78 -37.85 26.27 19.03
CA PRO A 78 -37.05 27.48 19.11
C PRO A 78 -36.45 27.60 20.51
N GLY A 79 -35.14 27.82 20.57
CA GLY A 79 -34.40 28.00 21.81
C GLY A 79 -34.98 29.15 22.62
N TYR A 80 -35.62 28.84 23.74
CA TYR A 80 -36.01 29.84 24.71
C TYR A 80 -34.75 30.34 25.43
N ILE A 81 -34.30 31.56 25.13
CA ILE A 81 -33.32 32.24 25.99
C ILE A 81 -34.09 32.72 27.22
N ALA A 82 -34.04 31.94 28.29
CA ALA A 82 -34.58 32.40 29.56
C ALA A 82 -33.79 33.63 30.04
N PRO A 83 -34.44 34.72 30.49
CA PRO A 83 -33.78 35.64 31.40
C PRO A 83 -33.37 34.84 32.65
N GLU A 84 -32.21 35.16 33.25
CA GLU A 84 -31.67 34.50 34.45
C GLU A 84 -32.75 34.23 35.52
N ILE A 85 -33.34 33.04 35.48
CA ILE A 85 -34.21 32.51 36.51
C ILE A 85 -33.84 31.04 36.67
N ASP A 86 -33.46 30.69 37.89
CA ASP A 86 -32.93 29.37 38.29
C ASP A 86 -34.07 28.33 38.44
N SER A 87 -35.01 28.30 37.50
CA SER A 87 -36.24 27.50 37.57
C SER A 87 -36.40 26.48 36.43
N LEU A 88 -37.05 25.37 36.79
CA LEU A 88 -37.19 24.15 35.98
C LEU A 88 -38.20 24.35 34.83
N VAL A 89 -37.74 24.43 33.59
CA VAL A 89 -38.61 24.46 32.41
C VAL A 89 -38.96 23.03 31.97
N THR A 90 -40.26 22.69 31.96
CA THR A 90 -40.74 21.40 31.44
C THR A 90 -41.59 21.65 30.19
N VAL A 91 -41.24 21.04 29.05
CA VAL A 91 -41.98 21.17 27.78
C VAL A 91 -42.91 19.96 27.58
N GLY A 92 -44.20 20.22 27.37
CA GLY A 92 -45.23 19.20 27.12
C GLY A 92 -45.10 18.46 25.77
N PRO A 93 -45.87 17.38 25.54
CA PRO A 93 -45.83 16.62 24.29
C PRO A 93 -46.36 17.45 23.11
N VAL A 94 -45.63 17.46 22.01
CA VAL A 94 -46.09 18.01 20.72
C VAL A 94 -46.93 16.94 20.01
N ARG A 95 -48.14 17.31 19.59
CA ARG A 95 -49.02 16.44 18.79
C ARG A 95 -48.74 16.67 17.30
N VAL A 96 -48.45 15.58 16.60
CA VAL A 96 -48.26 15.56 15.16
C VAL A 96 -49.37 14.73 14.54
N ASP A 97 -50.19 15.34 13.68
CA ASP A 97 -51.19 14.64 12.89
C ASP A 97 -50.79 14.70 11.41
N VAL A 98 -50.64 13.53 10.77
CA VAL A 98 -50.27 13.43 9.35
C VAL A 98 -51.49 13.03 8.53
N TRP A 99 -51.79 13.81 7.50
CA TRP A 99 -52.92 13.63 6.60
C TRP A 99 -52.42 13.42 5.18
N TYR A 100 -53.03 12.49 4.44
CA TYR A 100 -52.76 12.25 3.02
C TYR A 100 -53.96 12.73 2.20
N ASP A 101 -53.70 13.53 1.17
CA ASP A 101 -54.73 13.85 0.18
C ASP A 101 -54.84 12.70 -0.82
N ASP A 102 -55.94 11.96 -0.81
CA ASP A 102 -56.22 10.95 -1.84
C ASP A 102 -56.87 11.65 -3.04
N PRO A 103 -56.16 11.79 -4.19
CA PRO A 103 -56.71 12.49 -5.36
C PRO A 103 -57.94 11.80 -5.95
N ASN A 104 -58.25 10.55 -5.56
CA ASN A 104 -59.42 9.81 -6.01
C ASN A 104 -60.65 9.95 -5.08
N ARG A 105 -60.57 10.72 -3.99
CA ARG A 105 -61.69 10.95 -3.06
C ARG A 105 -62.05 12.44 -2.98
N SER A 106 -63.34 12.74 -3.14
CA SER A 106 -63.87 14.12 -3.18
C SER A 106 -64.12 14.76 -1.79
N THR A 107 -63.65 14.15 -0.71
CA THR A 107 -63.81 14.65 0.66
C THR A 107 -62.49 14.55 1.41
N ALA A 108 -62.12 15.66 2.08
CA ALA A 108 -60.89 15.91 2.85
C ALA A 108 -60.14 14.66 3.34
N GLY A 109 -58.82 14.67 3.09
CA GLY A 109 -57.84 13.59 3.21
C GLY A 109 -58.01 12.56 4.32
N GLN A 110 -57.46 11.37 4.10
CA GLN A 110 -57.44 10.30 5.08
C GLN A 110 -56.36 10.60 6.15
N ARG A 111 -56.73 10.53 7.43
CA ARG A 111 -55.77 10.57 8.54
C ARG A 111 -55.06 9.22 8.60
N ILE A 112 -53.78 9.19 8.25
CA ILE A 112 -53.04 7.92 8.09
C ILE A 112 -52.31 7.54 9.38
N MET A 113 -51.83 8.50 10.17
CA MET A 113 -51.16 8.21 11.45
C MET A 113 -51.54 9.17 12.58
N HIS A 114 -51.50 8.65 13.81
CA HIS A 114 -51.62 9.41 15.06
C HIS A 114 -50.54 8.93 16.03
N GLY A 115 -49.67 9.83 16.48
CA GLY A 115 -48.61 9.52 17.44
C GLY A 115 -48.38 10.65 18.42
N ASP A 116 -48.21 10.30 19.70
CA ASP A 116 -47.61 11.18 20.71
C ASP A 116 -46.10 10.88 20.75
N SER A 117 -45.25 11.90 20.77
CA SER A 117 -43.81 11.71 20.93
C SER A 117 -43.49 11.14 22.33
N ALA A 118 -43.26 9.83 22.39
CA ALA A 118 -42.95 9.13 23.61
C ALA A 118 -41.46 9.21 23.93
N SER A 119 -41.08 10.11 24.84
CA SER A 119 -40.04 9.83 25.84
C SER A 119 -40.18 10.80 27.02
N ARG A 120 -40.34 10.24 28.22
CA ARG A 120 -40.07 10.93 29.48
C ARG A 120 -38.60 10.66 29.78
N ASP A 121 -37.70 11.59 29.44
CA ASP A 121 -36.36 11.54 30.00
C ASP A 121 -35.80 12.93 30.35
N ARG A 122 -34.95 12.93 31.37
CA ARG A 122 -34.52 14.10 32.15
C ARG A 122 -33.26 14.75 31.56
N PHE A 123 -33.36 16.06 31.38
CA PHE A 123 -32.33 17.11 31.49
C PHE A 123 -31.32 17.42 30.36
N ASN A 124 -31.32 18.74 30.07
CA ASN A 124 -30.24 19.67 29.72
C ASN A 124 -29.59 19.64 28.31
N GLY A 125 -30.06 20.56 27.46
CA GLY A 125 -29.38 21.00 26.23
C GLY A 125 -29.83 20.26 24.97
N ASP A 126 -30.24 21.04 23.96
CA ASP A 126 -30.75 20.66 22.63
C ASP A 126 -32.17 20.05 22.57
N PHE A 127 -33.13 20.90 22.16
CA PHE A 127 -34.55 20.56 22.04
C PHE A 127 -34.92 20.21 20.58
N GLY A 128 -34.62 18.98 20.15
CA GLY A 128 -35.16 18.37 18.93
C GLY A 128 -36.03 17.15 19.24
N ARG A 129 -37.20 17.00 18.59
CA ARG A 129 -38.01 15.76 18.63
C ARG A 129 -38.10 15.16 17.22
N THR A 130 -38.04 13.84 17.12
CA THR A 130 -37.98 13.11 15.85
C THR A 130 -39.15 12.13 15.70
N LEU A 131 -39.79 12.08 14.53
CA LEU A 131 -40.88 11.14 14.18
C LEU A 131 -40.55 10.40 12.86
N GLU A 132 -40.54 9.08 12.87
CA GLU A 132 -40.29 8.24 11.68
C GLU A 132 -41.59 7.61 11.16
N PHE A 133 -41.81 7.62 9.84
CA PHE A 133 -43.02 7.08 9.21
C PHE A 133 -42.79 6.68 7.75
N THR A 134 -43.59 5.75 7.21
CA THR A 134 -43.56 5.32 5.79
C THR A 134 -44.80 5.80 5.06
N ALA A 135 -44.64 6.38 3.87
CA ALA A 135 -45.75 6.84 3.05
C ALA A 135 -46.44 5.67 2.34
N GLU A 136 -47.68 5.34 2.71
CA GLU A 136 -48.41 4.22 2.10
C GLU A 136 -48.84 4.46 0.63
N ASN A 137 -48.92 5.73 0.21
CA ASN A 137 -49.31 6.13 -1.14
C ASN A 137 -48.44 7.31 -1.62
N ALA A 138 -48.35 7.51 -2.93
CA ALA A 138 -47.64 8.66 -3.50
C ALA A 138 -48.60 9.85 -3.59
N GLY A 139 -48.17 11.03 -3.14
CA GLY A 139 -48.99 12.24 -3.21
C GLY A 139 -48.61 13.26 -2.15
N ASP A 140 -49.45 14.28 -2.03
CA ASP A 140 -49.22 15.38 -1.10
C ASP A 140 -49.70 15.01 0.32
N TYR A 141 -48.78 15.13 1.28
CA TYR A 141 -49.04 14.92 2.69
C TYR A 141 -49.03 16.26 3.42
N TYR A 142 -50.04 16.44 4.28
CA TYR A 142 -50.15 17.57 5.19
C TYR A 142 -49.72 17.16 6.59
N PHE A 143 -48.73 17.85 7.13
CA PHE A 143 -48.30 17.74 8.52
C PHE A 143 -48.98 18.84 9.31
N LYS A 144 -49.88 18.44 10.21
CA LYS A 144 -50.56 19.34 11.13
C LYS A 144 -49.87 19.24 12.48
N LEU A 145 -49.16 20.30 12.86
CA LEU A 145 -48.50 20.43 14.15
C LEU A 145 -49.39 21.24 15.10
N GLY A 146 -49.83 20.60 16.17
CA GLY A 146 -50.57 21.28 17.24
C GLY A 146 -49.60 21.89 18.24
N SER A 147 -49.60 23.22 18.37
CA SER A 147 -48.81 23.88 19.40
C SER A 147 -49.39 23.59 20.79
N TYR A 148 -48.69 22.77 21.57
CA TYR A 148 -48.88 22.73 23.03
C TYR A 148 -47.53 22.80 23.74
N ILE A 149 -46.91 23.99 23.73
CA ILE A 149 -45.83 24.30 24.67
C ILE A 149 -46.49 24.89 25.92
N ALA A 150 -46.76 24.03 26.91
CA ALA A 150 -47.02 24.52 28.26
C ALA A 150 -45.66 24.73 28.95
N ILE A 151 -45.23 25.98 29.06
CA ILE A 151 -44.14 26.35 29.98
C ILE A 151 -44.78 26.60 31.34
N SER A 152 -44.56 25.69 32.28
CA SER A 152 -44.90 25.90 33.68
C SER A 152 -43.70 26.49 34.39
N VAL A 153 -43.76 27.75 34.80
CA VAL A 153 -42.73 28.36 35.65
C VAL A 153 -43.23 28.28 37.10
N GLU A 154 -42.49 27.56 37.94
CA GLU A 154 -42.72 27.53 39.38
C GLU A 154 -42.03 28.75 40.00
N ASP A 155 -42.80 29.62 40.66
CA ASP A 155 -42.22 30.74 41.38
C ASP A 155 -41.63 30.31 42.74
N SER A 156 -40.93 31.22 43.42
CA SER A 156 -40.29 30.94 44.73
C SER A 156 -41.24 30.53 45.87
N GLN A 157 -42.55 30.42 45.61
CA GLN A 157 -43.60 30.02 46.55
C GLN A 157 -44.34 28.74 46.14
N GLY A 158 -43.99 28.12 45.01
CA GLY A 158 -44.52 26.82 44.57
C GLY A 158 -45.81 26.88 43.76
N GLU A 159 -46.21 28.06 43.26
CA GLU A 159 -47.32 28.20 42.32
C GLU A 159 -46.82 28.18 40.87
N TYR A 160 -47.54 27.44 40.01
CA TYR A 160 -47.23 27.30 38.59
C TYR A 160 -47.96 28.37 37.77
N GLN A 161 -47.23 29.22 37.06
CA GLN A 161 -47.80 30.09 36.03
C GLN A 161 -47.57 29.52 34.64
N THR A 162 -48.67 29.40 33.87
CA THR A 162 -48.65 28.97 32.46
C THR A 162 -48.54 30.19 31.55
N VAL A 163 -47.46 30.29 30.79
CA VAL A 163 -47.30 31.33 29.74
C VAL A 163 -47.48 30.66 28.38
N SER A 164 -48.48 31.09 27.61
CA SER A 164 -48.75 30.62 26.24
C SER A 164 -48.30 31.66 25.22
N GLY A 165 -47.55 31.25 24.20
CA GLY A 165 -47.19 32.08 23.05
C GLY A 165 -47.08 31.25 21.78
N THR A 166 -47.48 31.83 20.66
CA THR A 166 -47.34 31.26 19.31
C THR A 166 -45.88 31.31 18.87
N HIS A 167 -45.32 30.20 18.41
CA HIS A 167 -43.93 30.11 17.95
C HIS A 167 -43.87 29.26 16.68
N GLU A 168 -43.16 29.75 15.66
CA GLU A 168 -42.84 28.97 14.45
C GLU A 168 -41.85 27.87 14.81
N TYR A 169 -42.18 26.62 14.49
CA TYR A 169 -41.30 25.46 14.63
C TYR A 169 -40.33 25.36 13.45
N GLY A 170 -39.08 24.97 13.71
CA GLY A 170 -38.21 24.48 12.65
C GLY A 170 -38.61 23.05 12.30
N VAL A 171 -39.13 22.81 11.09
CA VAL A 171 -39.53 21.47 10.65
C VAL A 171 -38.64 21.04 9.49
N THR A 172 -37.83 20.01 9.72
CA THR A 172 -37.01 19.38 8.68
C THR A 172 -37.56 18.00 8.39
N LEU A 173 -38.02 17.78 7.16
CA LEU A 173 -38.40 16.45 6.69
C LEU A 173 -37.21 15.83 5.96
N VAL A 174 -36.76 14.69 6.45
CA VAL A 174 -35.62 13.94 5.94
C VAL A 174 -36.13 12.63 5.36
N LYS A 175 -35.96 12.39 4.07
CA LYS A 175 -36.20 11.06 3.49
C LYS A 175 -35.16 10.09 4.08
N THR A 176 -35.61 9.00 4.70
CA THR A 176 -34.74 8.02 5.37
C THR A 176 -34.64 6.70 4.64
N ARG A 177 -35.56 6.45 3.70
CA ARG A 177 -35.56 5.26 2.83
C ARG A 177 -36.20 5.63 1.49
N GLU A 178 -35.55 5.28 0.38
CA GLU A 178 -36.14 5.42 -0.96
C GLU A 178 -37.38 4.52 -1.13
N ALA A 179 -38.34 4.99 -1.94
CA ALA A 179 -39.55 4.26 -2.25
C ALA A 179 -39.19 3.00 -3.02
N LEU A 180 -39.60 1.83 -2.51
CA LEU A 180 -39.47 0.53 -3.20
C LEU A 180 -40.07 0.66 -4.61
N PRO A 181 -39.27 0.71 -5.68
CA PRO A 181 -39.75 0.47 -7.01
C PRO A 181 -39.92 -1.07 -7.15
N ASP A 182 -39.99 -1.61 -8.35
CA ASP A 182 -40.47 -2.99 -8.53
C ASP A 182 -39.50 -4.00 -7.90
N MET A 183 -39.83 -4.55 -6.72
CA MET A 183 -39.05 -5.59 -6.01
C MET A 183 -38.71 -6.86 -6.83
N SER A 184 -39.12 -6.92 -8.10
CA SER A 184 -38.92 -8.01 -9.04
C SER A 184 -38.16 -7.63 -10.33
N GLY A 185 -37.72 -6.37 -10.49
CA GLY A 185 -37.01 -5.90 -11.68
C GLY A 185 -35.93 -4.84 -11.39
N PRO A 186 -35.11 -4.48 -12.40
CA PRO A 186 -33.96 -3.61 -12.21
C PRO A 186 -34.35 -2.18 -11.87
N ASP A 187 -33.83 -1.69 -10.76
CA ASP A 187 -34.14 -0.41 -10.15
C ASP A 187 -32.94 0.53 -10.08
N ARG A 188 -33.22 1.83 -9.91
CA ARG A 188 -32.20 2.87 -9.77
C ARG A 188 -32.50 3.76 -8.57
N LEU A 189 -31.70 3.64 -7.52
CA LEU A 189 -31.93 4.29 -6.23
C LEU A 189 -30.85 5.34 -5.94
N VAL A 190 -31.21 6.46 -5.32
CA VAL A 190 -30.30 7.58 -5.04
C VAL A 190 -30.19 7.86 -3.54
N GLY A 191 -29.02 7.59 -2.97
CA GLY A 191 -28.66 7.90 -1.59
C GLY A 191 -27.96 9.26 -1.47
N ASN A 192 -28.73 10.33 -1.24
CA ASN A 192 -28.20 11.69 -1.11
C ASN A 192 -28.39 12.28 0.30
N VAL A 193 -28.97 11.51 1.22
CA VAL A 193 -29.13 11.87 2.62
C VAL A 193 -28.18 11.05 3.51
N LYS A 194 -27.56 11.70 4.50
CA LYS A 194 -26.69 11.03 5.47
C LYS A 194 -27.49 10.00 6.27
N GLY A 195 -27.07 8.74 6.24
CA GLY A 195 -27.69 7.66 7.02
C GLY A 195 -28.89 6.98 6.34
N GLU A 196 -29.19 7.33 5.09
CA GLU A 196 -30.28 6.75 4.30
C GLU A 196 -30.04 5.25 4.02
N VAL A 197 -31.11 4.47 3.92
CA VAL A 197 -31.07 3.06 3.55
C VAL A 197 -31.69 2.87 2.16
N LEU A 198 -30.97 2.20 1.26
CA LEU A 198 -31.43 1.83 -0.09
C LEU A 198 -31.62 0.31 -0.15
N GLU A 199 -32.76 -0.14 -0.67
CA GLU A 199 -33.15 -1.55 -0.85
C GLU A 199 -33.80 -1.67 -2.23
N GLY A 200 -33.18 -2.43 -3.14
CA GLY A 200 -33.60 -2.58 -4.54
C GLY A 200 -34.48 -3.82 -4.78
N GLY A 201 -34.12 -4.98 -4.23
CA GLY A 201 -34.92 -6.20 -4.35
C GLY A 201 -34.42 -7.09 -5.48
N GLU A 202 -35.25 -7.99 -6.04
CA GLU A 202 -34.78 -8.81 -7.16
C GLU A 202 -34.62 -7.95 -8.42
N GLY A 203 -33.52 -8.11 -9.16
CA GLY A 203 -33.18 -7.29 -10.31
C GLY A 203 -31.68 -7.01 -10.36
N ASP A 204 -31.19 -6.53 -11.51
CA ASP A 204 -29.84 -5.95 -11.59
C ASP A 204 -29.94 -4.46 -11.26
N ASP A 205 -29.68 -4.10 -10.01
CA ASP A 205 -29.98 -2.77 -9.47
C ASP A 205 -28.79 -1.81 -9.54
N THR A 206 -29.10 -0.52 -9.58
CA THR A 206 -28.11 0.57 -9.63
C THR A 206 -28.31 1.58 -8.51
N TYR A 207 -27.31 1.67 -7.63
CA TYR A 207 -27.29 2.59 -6.50
C TYR A 207 -26.39 3.79 -6.76
N ILE A 208 -26.86 5.01 -6.48
CA ILE A 208 -26.06 6.24 -6.60
C ILE A 208 -25.90 6.87 -5.22
N VAL A 209 -24.69 6.79 -4.68
CA VAL A 209 -24.37 7.24 -3.32
C VAL A 209 -23.57 8.53 -3.36
N SER A 210 -24.12 9.59 -2.77
CA SER A 210 -23.48 10.91 -2.70
C SER A 210 -23.40 11.49 -1.29
N ALA A 211 -24.02 10.83 -0.30
CA ALA A 211 -23.92 11.19 1.10
C ALA A 211 -23.22 10.09 1.91
N ARG A 212 -22.42 10.51 2.89
CA ARG A 212 -21.76 9.58 3.82
C ARG A 212 -22.78 8.85 4.67
N GLY A 213 -22.49 7.59 5.00
CA GLY A 213 -23.32 6.79 5.90
C GLY A 213 -24.59 6.24 5.26
N VAL A 214 -24.81 6.43 3.96
CA VAL A 214 -25.82 5.67 3.21
C VAL A 214 -25.49 4.19 3.29
N ARG A 215 -26.50 3.37 3.53
CA ARG A 215 -26.40 1.91 3.57
C ARG A 215 -27.20 1.32 2.42
N VAL A 216 -26.57 0.47 1.64
CA VAL A 216 -27.25 -0.34 0.61
C VAL A 216 -27.46 -1.73 1.17
N VAL A 217 -28.64 -2.29 0.99
CA VAL A 217 -29.03 -3.60 1.50
C VAL A 217 -29.57 -4.42 0.34
N GLU A 218 -28.93 -5.57 0.13
CA GLU A 218 -29.31 -6.58 -0.86
C GLU A 218 -29.55 -7.94 -0.20
N GLY A 219 -30.29 -8.79 -0.91
CA GLY A 219 -30.55 -10.18 -0.55
C GLY A 219 -29.83 -11.19 -1.44
N PRO A 220 -29.83 -12.47 -1.04
CA PRO A 220 -29.16 -13.52 -1.79
C PRO A 220 -29.90 -13.87 -3.10
N ARG A 221 -29.16 -13.85 -4.23
CA ARG A 221 -29.65 -14.16 -5.59
C ARG A 221 -30.62 -13.12 -6.15
N GLU A 222 -30.47 -11.87 -5.75
CA GLU A 222 -31.33 -10.78 -6.21
C GLU A 222 -30.89 -10.22 -7.57
N GLY A 223 -29.60 -10.22 -7.92
CA GLY A 223 -29.16 -10.00 -9.30
C GLY A 223 -27.66 -9.77 -9.39
N THR A 224 -27.24 -8.91 -10.32
CA THR A 224 -25.91 -8.30 -10.33
C THR A 224 -26.03 -6.79 -10.07
N ASP A 225 -25.61 -6.36 -8.89
CA ASP A 225 -25.95 -5.05 -8.36
C ASP A 225 -24.74 -4.11 -8.33
N SER A 226 -24.95 -2.87 -8.80
CA SER A 226 -23.91 -1.88 -9.02
C SER A 226 -24.06 -0.64 -8.15
N VAL A 227 -23.01 -0.26 -7.43
CA VAL A 227 -22.96 0.98 -6.65
C VAL A 227 -22.04 2.02 -7.30
N PHE A 228 -22.55 3.22 -7.53
CA PHE A 228 -21.79 4.39 -7.93
C PHE A 228 -21.66 5.36 -6.76
N SER A 229 -20.49 5.48 -6.15
CA SER A 229 -20.30 6.30 -4.94
C SER A 229 -19.34 7.47 -5.17
N SER A 230 -19.73 8.69 -4.79
CA SER A 230 -18.84 9.87 -4.78
C SER A 230 -18.21 10.16 -3.40
N VAL A 231 -18.42 9.24 -2.45
CA VAL A 231 -17.88 9.25 -1.09
C VAL A 231 -17.29 7.89 -0.75
N ASP A 232 -16.59 7.78 0.37
CA ASP A 232 -16.11 6.48 0.85
C ASP A 232 -17.27 5.48 1.00
N PHE A 233 -17.09 4.26 0.50
CA PHE A 233 -18.13 3.23 0.48
C PHE A 233 -17.58 1.84 0.79
N TRP A 234 -18.32 1.10 1.61
CA TRP A 234 -18.05 -0.29 1.96
C TRP A 234 -19.26 -1.11 1.56
N MET A 235 -19.08 -2.05 0.65
CA MET A 235 -20.15 -2.91 0.16
C MET A 235 -20.68 -3.79 1.31
N GLY A 236 -22.00 -3.80 1.44
CA GLY A 236 -22.70 -4.84 2.19
C GLY A 236 -22.61 -6.19 1.45
N SER A 237 -23.10 -7.24 2.10
CA SER A 237 -23.23 -8.56 1.47
C SER A 237 -24.06 -8.48 0.19
N TYR A 238 -23.77 -9.38 -0.76
CA TYR A 238 -24.50 -9.59 -2.01
C TYR A 238 -24.38 -8.52 -3.09
N LEU A 239 -23.78 -7.37 -2.80
CA LEU A 239 -23.41 -6.41 -3.83
C LEU A 239 -22.22 -6.95 -4.66
N ASP A 240 -22.22 -6.71 -5.97
CA ASP A 240 -21.20 -7.23 -6.89
C ASP A 240 -20.19 -6.15 -7.32
N ASP A 241 -20.68 -4.99 -7.74
CA ASP A 241 -19.87 -3.98 -8.40
C ASP A 241 -19.86 -2.64 -7.63
N LEU A 242 -18.68 -2.01 -7.52
CA LEU A 242 -18.51 -0.66 -6.99
C LEU A 242 -17.72 0.21 -7.96
N SER A 243 -18.26 1.37 -8.30
CA SER A 243 -17.58 2.42 -9.05
C SER A 243 -17.52 3.70 -8.22
N LEU A 244 -16.31 4.12 -7.88
CA LEU A 244 -16.04 5.40 -7.26
C LEU A 244 -16.13 6.50 -8.32
N THR A 245 -16.79 7.59 -7.97
CA THR A 245 -17.08 8.73 -8.83
C THR A 245 -16.66 10.03 -8.14
N GLY A 246 -16.94 11.17 -8.77
CA GLY A 246 -16.59 12.47 -8.22
C GLY A 246 -15.14 12.86 -8.48
N SER A 247 -14.69 13.88 -7.75
CA SER A 247 -13.43 14.60 -8.00
C SER A 247 -12.50 14.61 -6.79
N LYS A 248 -12.71 13.68 -5.85
CA LYS A 248 -11.92 13.56 -4.62
C LYS A 248 -11.40 12.13 -4.48
N ALA A 249 -10.26 12.00 -3.83
CA ALA A 249 -9.76 10.72 -3.34
C ALA A 249 -10.77 10.12 -2.35
N VAL A 250 -11.20 8.90 -2.62
CA VAL A 250 -12.17 8.15 -1.80
C VAL A 250 -11.71 6.71 -1.64
N THR A 251 -12.18 6.06 -0.58
CA THR A 251 -11.94 4.64 -0.31
C THR A 251 -13.13 3.80 -0.75
N GLY A 252 -12.88 2.73 -1.51
CA GLY A 252 -13.85 1.70 -1.87
C GLY A 252 -13.43 0.36 -1.26
N ALA A 253 -14.37 -0.34 -0.65
CA ALA A 253 -14.13 -1.70 -0.16
C ALA A 253 -15.27 -2.64 -0.55
N GLY A 254 -14.88 -3.83 -1.02
CA GLY A 254 -15.75 -4.94 -1.35
C GLY A 254 -16.33 -5.65 -0.13
N ASN A 255 -16.86 -6.83 -0.38
CA ASN A 255 -17.37 -7.78 0.59
C ASN A 255 -16.60 -9.11 0.45
N ASP A 256 -17.15 -10.23 0.93
CA ASP A 256 -16.45 -11.52 0.92
C ASP A 256 -16.74 -12.33 -0.38
N MET A 257 -17.27 -11.66 -1.42
CA MET A 257 -17.62 -12.22 -2.73
C MET A 257 -16.67 -11.69 -3.80
N HIS A 258 -16.74 -12.25 -5.00
CA HIS A 258 -16.01 -11.75 -6.16
C HIS A 258 -16.54 -10.39 -6.61
N ASN A 259 -15.83 -9.31 -6.31
CA ASN A 259 -16.24 -7.95 -6.62
C ASN A 259 -15.46 -7.34 -7.79
N VAL A 260 -16.12 -6.46 -8.54
CA VAL A 260 -15.44 -5.52 -9.45
C VAL A 260 -15.47 -4.13 -8.85
N ILE A 261 -14.30 -3.63 -8.45
CA ILE A 261 -14.15 -2.32 -7.83
C ILE A 261 -13.37 -1.40 -8.77
N ALA A 262 -13.99 -0.31 -9.18
CA ALA A 262 -13.40 0.73 -10.02
C ALA A 262 -13.24 2.04 -9.25
N GLY A 263 -12.05 2.61 -9.26
CA GLY A 263 -11.73 3.95 -8.79
C GLY A 263 -12.24 5.06 -9.71
N ASN A 264 -11.91 6.30 -9.36
CA ASN A 264 -12.11 7.48 -10.19
C ASN A 264 -10.77 7.94 -10.82
N GLN A 265 -10.66 9.18 -11.28
CA GLN A 265 -9.43 9.68 -11.95
C GLN A 265 -8.43 10.33 -10.96
N ILE A 266 -8.59 10.05 -9.67
CA ILE A 266 -7.78 10.58 -8.57
C ILE A 266 -7.34 9.39 -7.72
N GLY A 267 -6.18 9.47 -7.07
CA GLY A 267 -5.69 8.40 -6.20
C GLY A 267 -6.71 7.96 -5.15
N ASN A 268 -6.99 6.66 -5.10
CA ASN A 268 -8.00 6.00 -4.29
C ASN A 268 -7.36 4.89 -3.43
N ILE A 269 -8.14 4.39 -2.48
CA ILE A 269 -7.80 3.15 -1.76
C ILE A 269 -8.88 2.14 -2.09
N LEU A 270 -8.52 1.06 -2.78
CA LEU A 270 -9.42 -0.01 -3.18
C LEU A 270 -9.08 -1.27 -2.41
N LYS A 271 -10.09 -1.90 -1.81
CA LYS A 271 -9.94 -3.13 -1.02
C LYS A 271 -10.93 -4.19 -1.48
N GLY A 272 -10.45 -5.35 -1.94
CA GLY A 272 -11.29 -6.49 -2.32
C GLY A 272 -11.91 -7.18 -1.10
N LYS A 273 -11.05 -7.68 -0.22
CA LYS A 273 -11.27 -8.49 1.00
C LYS A 273 -11.10 -9.98 0.74
N ASP A 274 -12.17 -10.77 0.75
CA ASP A 274 -12.12 -12.21 0.49
C ASP A 274 -12.81 -12.44 -0.87
N GLY A 275 -12.32 -13.39 -1.67
CA GLY A 275 -12.81 -13.64 -3.02
C GLY A 275 -11.82 -13.18 -4.07
N ASN A 276 -11.95 -13.73 -5.29
CA ASN A 276 -11.21 -13.32 -6.47
C ASN A 276 -11.79 -12.02 -7.06
N ASP A 277 -11.20 -10.91 -6.70
CA ASP A 277 -11.67 -9.56 -7.01
C ASP A 277 -10.97 -8.98 -8.25
N THR A 278 -11.58 -7.94 -8.80
CA THR A 278 -10.98 -7.12 -9.86
C THR A 278 -10.99 -5.65 -9.45
N LEU A 279 -9.83 -5.10 -9.17
CA LEU A 279 -9.61 -3.74 -8.71
C LEU A 279 -9.05 -2.91 -9.87
N LYS A 280 -9.66 -1.75 -10.17
CA LYS A 280 -9.26 -0.85 -11.26
C LYS A 280 -9.10 0.57 -10.74
N GLY A 281 -7.88 1.03 -10.47
CA GLY A 281 -7.57 2.39 -9.99
C GLY A 281 -7.93 3.49 -11.01
N TRP A 282 -7.56 3.25 -12.27
CA TRP A 282 -7.64 4.14 -13.42
C TRP A 282 -6.61 5.27 -13.46
N GLY A 283 -6.70 6.23 -12.55
CA GLY A 283 -5.90 7.46 -12.64
C GLY A 283 -5.60 8.05 -11.28
N GLY A 284 -4.43 8.66 -11.15
CA GLY A 284 -3.90 9.12 -9.86
C GLY A 284 -3.19 7.99 -9.13
N ASP A 285 -2.52 8.32 -8.02
CA ASP A 285 -1.72 7.35 -7.26
C ASP A 285 -2.63 6.51 -6.35
N ASP A 286 -2.96 5.31 -6.78
CA ASP A 286 -3.90 4.39 -6.15
C ASP A 286 -3.20 3.40 -5.20
N ARG A 287 -3.94 2.94 -4.19
CA ARG A 287 -3.58 1.77 -3.37
C ARG A 287 -4.59 0.66 -3.59
N LEU A 288 -4.14 -0.47 -4.12
CA LEU A 288 -4.96 -1.64 -4.43
C LEU A 288 -4.57 -2.79 -3.50
N GLU A 289 -5.56 -3.34 -2.78
CA GLU A 289 -5.41 -4.41 -1.81
C GLU A 289 -6.47 -5.46 -2.12
N GLY A 290 -6.09 -6.51 -2.86
CA GLY A 290 -6.99 -7.60 -3.23
C GLY A 290 -7.50 -8.34 -1.99
N GLY A 291 -6.56 -8.85 -1.19
CA GLY A 291 -6.84 -9.62 0.02
C GLY A 291 -6.80 -11.11 -0.28
N ARG A 292 -7.67 -11.90 0.35
CA ARG A 292 -7.68 -13.34 0.10
C ARG A 292 -8.36 -13.65 -1.22
N GLY A 293 -7.68 -14.35 -2.09
CA GLY A 293 -8.25 -14.81 -3.34
C GLY A 293 -7.21 -14.68 -4.45
N ALA A 294 -7.60 -15.04 -5.66
CA ALA A 294 -6.80 -14.79 -6.85
C ALA A 294 -7.25 -13.48 -7.49
N ASP A 295 -6.64 -12.37 -7.12
CA ASP A 295 -7.10 -11.04 -7.48
C ASP A 295 -6.47 -10.49 -8.76
N LYS A 296 -7.15 -9.55 -9.39
CA LYS A 296 -6.61 -8.77 -10.52
C LYS A 296 -6.61 -7.30 -10.18
N MET A 297 -5.44 -6.70 -10.17
CA MET A 297 -5.26 -5.29 -9.82
C MET A 297 -4.70 -4.52 -11.02
N PHE A 298 -5.43 -3.51 -11.45
CA PHE A 298 -5.09 -2.60 -12.54
C PHE A 298 -4.97 -1.19 -11.96
N GLY A 299 -3.78 -0.64 -11.79
CA GLY A 299 -3.56 0.68 -11.22
C GLY A 299 -3.92 1.76 -12.22
N GLY A 300 -3.30 1.69 -13.41
CA GLY A 300 -3.55 2.66 -14.46
C GLY A 300 -2.56 3.81 -14.37
N LYS A 301 -2.99 5.05 -14.64
CA LYS A 301 -2.05 6.17 -14.62
C LYS A 301 -1.79 6.63 -13.19
N GLY A 302 -0.54 6.89 -12.83
CA GLY A 302 -0.19 7.29 -11.48
C GLY A 302 0.94 6.40 -10.98
N ASN A 303 1.47 6.73 -9.81
CA ASN A 303 2.41 5.86 -9.12
C ASN A 303 1.63 5.01 -8.12
N ASP A 304 1.24 3.81 -8.56
CA ASP A 304 0.31 2.95 -7.87
C ASP A 304 1.03 1.99 -6.93
N ARG A 305 0.30 1.54 -5.90
CA ARG A 305 0.79 0.60 -4.90
C ARG A 305 -0.15 -0.57 -4.73
N TYR A 306 0.40 -1.76 -4.93
CA TYR A 306 -0.29 -3.04 -4.84
C TYR A 306 0.11 -3.78 -3.56
N LEU A 307 -0.86 -4.39 -2.88
CA LEU A 307 -0.59 -5.43 -1.89
C LEU A 307 -0.92 -6.78 -2.51
N VAL A 308 0.07 -7.66 -2.56
CA VAL A 308 -0.04 -9.04 -3.06
C VAL A 308 0.21 -9.98 -1.89
N ASP A 309 -0.82 -10.73 -1.50
CA ASP A 309 -0.77 -11.69 -0.41
C ASP A 309 -1.11 -13.13 -0.84
N ASP A 310 -1.58 -13.33 -2.08
CA ASP A 310 -1.75 -14.64 -2.71
C ASP A 310 -0.82 -14.83 -3.93
N LEU A 311 -0.42 -16.07 -4.21
CA LEU A 311 0.44 -16.39 -5.35
C LEU A 311 -0.27 -16.26 -6.70
N ASP A 312 -1.61 -16.36 -6.70
CA ASP A 312 -2.42 -16.25 -7.91
C ASP A 312 -2.87 -14.81 -8.22
N ASP A 313 -2.49 -13.84 -7.39
CA ASP A 313 -2.71 -12.42 -7.62
C ASP A 313 -1.98 -11.91 -8.86
N LYS A 314 -2.62 -11.00 -9.59
CA LYS A 314 -2.11 -10.43 -10.83
C LYS A 314 -2.14 -8.92 -10.80
N VAL A 315 -0.95 -8.34 -10.83
CA VAL A 315 -0.74 -6.91 -11.06
C VAL A 315 -0.60 -6.69 -12.56
N ILE A 316 -1.40 -5.76 -13.09
CA ILE A 316 -1.49 -5.51 -14.54
C ILE A 316 -1.30 -4.02 -14.79
N GLU A 317 -0.15 -3.68 -15.36
CA GLU A 317 0.22 -2.31 -15.68
C GLU A 317 0.35 -2.03 -17.18
N ALA A 318 0.23 -0.75 -17.53
CA ALA A 318 0.36 -0.27 -18.90
C ALA A 318 1.69 0.48 -19.11
N PRO A 319 2.25 0.50 -20.34
CA PRO A 319 3.48 1.23 -20.61
C PRO A 319 3.35 2.72 -20.28
N GLY A 320 4.27 3.24 -19.46
CA GLY A 320 4.37 4.67 -19.13
C GLY A 320 3.22 5.19 -18.26
N ALA A 321 2.63 4.32 -17.44
CA ALA A 321 1.51 4.66 -16.57
C ALA A 321 1.97 5.32 -15.25
N GLY A 322 3.18 5.02 -14.77
CA GLY A 322 3.87 5.76 -13.72
C GLY A 322 5.11 5.01 -13.25
N ILE A 323 5.43 5.13 -11.96
CA ILE A 323 6.41 4.31 -11.25
C ILE A 323 5.66 3.54 -10.18
N ASP A 324 5.50 2.24 -10.42
CA ASP A 324 4.57 1.42 -9.66
C ASP A 324 5.30 0.53 -8.66
N THR A 325 4.62 0.19 -7.56
CA THR A 325 5.21 -0.58 -6.46
C THR A 325 4.32 -1.75 -6.07
N VAL A 326 4.86 -2.97 -6.17
CA VAL A 326 4.28 -4.15 -5.54
C VAL A 326 4.87 -4.34 -4.16
N VAL A 327 4.00 -4.56 -3.18
CA VAL A 327 4.35 -5.01 -1.85
C VAL A 327 3.82 -6.41 -1.68
N ALA A 328 4.72 -7.39 -1.59
CA ALA A 328 4.36 -8.80 -1.53
C ALA A 328 4.66 -9.40 -0.15
N THR A 329 3.78 -10.28 0.33
CA THR A 329 4.01 -11.08 1.56
C THR A 329 4.27 -12.56 1.25
N THR A 330 4.44 -12.88 -0.03
CA THR A 330 4.78 -14.20 -0.59
C THR A 330 5.74 -14.00 -1.75
N TYR A 331 6.28 -15.09 -2.31
CA TYR A 331 7.09 -15.03 -3.54
C TYR A 331 6.36 -14.23 -4.62
N HIS A 332 7.07 -13.33 -5.30
CA HIS A 332 6.48 -12.55 -6.37
C HIS A 332 7.46 -12.28 -7.51
N GLN A 333 6.94 -12.39 -8.73
CA GLN A 333 7.62 -11.95 -9.94
C GLN A 333 6.88 -10.75 -10.51
N LEU A 334 7.59 -9.65 -10.73
CA LEU A 334 6.99 -8.45 -11.29
C LEU A 334 6.42 -8.71 -12.70
N GLY A 335 5.16 -8.33 -12.89
CA GLY A 335 4.59 -8.16 -14.22
C GLY A 335 5.31 -7.04 -14.98
N GLY A 336 5.19 -7.02 -16.31
CA GLY A 336 5.77 -5.93 -17.10
C GLY A 336 5.20 -4.56 -16.72
N HIS A 337 6.01 -3.51 -16.89
CA HIS A 337 5.64 -2.12 -16.58
C HIS A 337 5.49 -1.82 -15.09
N VAL A 338 6.06 -2.66 -14.23
CA VAL A 338 6.18 -2.39 -12.79
C VAL A 338 7.66 -2.26 -12.45
N GLU A 339 8.02 -1.23 -11.67
CA GLU A 339 9.42 -0.88 -11.42
C GLU A 339 9.90 -1.31 -10.03
N ASN A 340 9.02 -1.41 -9.03
CA ASN A 340 9.44 -1.66 -7.65
C ASN A 340 8.77 -2.89 -7.06
N LEU A 341 9.57 -3.72 -6.39
CA LEU A 341 9.12 -4.83 -5.54
C LEU A 341 9.64 -4.64 -4.12
N ILE A 342 8.76 -4.74 -3.14
CA ILE A 342 9.10 -4.74 -1.71
C ILE A 342 8.52 -5.99 -1.07
N LEU A 343 9.39 -6.88 -0.60
CA LEU A 343 9.00 -8.08 0.11
C LEU A 343 8.77 -7.75 1.60
N ARG A 344 7.75 -8.36 2.20
CA ARG A 344 7.36 -8.14 3.59
C ARG A 344 6.98 -9.45 4.27
N ALA A 345 7.93 -10.01 5.00
CA ALA A 345 7.69 -11.08 5.94
C ALA A 345 8.75 -11.09 7.04
N ASP A 346 8.50 -11.87 8.09
CA ASP A 346 9.45 -12.12 9.18
C ASP A 346 10.46 -13.24 8.82
N TRP A 347 10.40 -13.77 7.59
CA TRP A 347 11.25 -14.83 7.05
C TRP A 347 11.66 -14.50 5.61
N GLY A 348 12.57 -15.30 5.07
CA GLY A 348 13.08 -15.18 3.71
C GLY A 348 12.02 -15.43 2.63
N ILE A 349 11.87 -14.49 1.70
CA ILE A 349 10.99 -14.62 0.54
C ILE A 349 11.79 -14.20 -0.70
N ASP A 350 11.60 -14.93 -1.79
CA ASP A 350 12.30 -14.66 -3.04
C ASP A 350 11.51 -13.65 -3.90
N GLY A 351 12.23 -12.91 -4.74
CA GLY A 351 11.66 -11.85 -5.57
C GLY A 351 12.34 -11.75 -6.94
N ASP A 352 11.51 -11.74 -7.98
CA ASP A 352 11.97 -11.66 -9.37
C ASP A 352 11.47 -10.36 -10.02
N GLY A 353 12.37 -9.70 -10.74
CA GLY A 353 12.08 -8.56 -11.59
C GLY A 353 11.50 -8.94 -12.96
N ASN A 354 11.46 -7.96 -13.84
CA ASN A 354 11.04 -8.02 -15.23
C ASN A 354 12.12 -7.42 -16.13
N SER A 355 11.83 -7.16 -17.41
CA SER A 355 12.83 -6.69 -18.37
C SER A 355 13.10 -5.16 -18.30
N GLN A 356 12.82 -4.51 -17.19
CA GLN A 356 13.01 -3.06 -16.98
C GLN A 356 13.96 -2.85 -15.80
N ASP A 357 14.47 -1.63 -15.65
CA ASP A 357 15.24 -1.21 -14.48
C ASP A 357 14.36 -1.30 -13.21
N ASN A 358 14.57 -2.33 -12.42
CA ASN A 358 13.79 -2.65 -11.24
C ASN A 358 14.53 -2.29 -9.95
N ARG A 359 13.74 -1.95 -8.92
CA ARG A 359 14.19 -1.87 -7.54
C ARG A 359 13.52 -2.98 -6.74
N ILE A 360 14.31 -3.92 -6.24
CA ILE A 360 13.83 -5.05 -5.44
C ILE A 360 14.39 -4.95 -4.03
N GLU A 361 13.51 -4.88 -3.05
CA GLU A 361 13.84 -4.89 -1.62
C GLU A 361 13.36 -6.20 -0.97
N GLY A 362 14.31 -6.95 -0.42
CA GLY A 362 14.13 -8.18 0.32
C GLY A 362 13.54 -8.00 1.72
N THR A 363 13.54 -9.08 2.51
CA THR A 363 13.10 -9.12 3.90
C THR A 363 14.30 -9.01 4.85
N SER A 364 14.23 -9.56 6.06
CA SER A 364 15.39 -9.63 6.98
C SER A 364 15.86 -11.06 7.22
N GLY A 365 15.41 -12.00 6.38
CA GLY A 365 15.94 -13.35 6.32
C GLY A 365 16.29 -13.67 4.88
N ASP A 366 16.94 -14.80 4.66
CA ASP A 366 17.60 -15.20 3.42
C ASP A 366 16.68 -15.10 2.18
N ASN A 367 17.08 -14.34 1.16
CA ASN A 367 16.32 -14.12 -0.06
C ASN A 367 17.10 -14.55 -1.29
N GLU A 368 16.41 -15.09 -2.29
CA GLU A 368 16.90 -15.10 -3.67
C GLU A 368 16.24 -13.94 -4.46
N LEU A 369 17.05 -12.96 -4.84
CA LEU A 369 16.61 -11.78 -5.59
C LEU A 369 17.19 -11.80 -7.01
N ARG A 370 16.33 -11.71 -8.03
CA ARG A 370 16.72 -11.72 -9.44
C ARG A 370 16.21 -10.47 -10.15
N GLY A 371 17.10 -9.62 -10.67
CA GLY A 371 16.72 -8.40 -11.41
C GLY A 371 16.17 -8.68 -12.81
N ALA A 372 16.81 -9.62 -13.53
CA ALA A 372 16.53 -9.97 -14.93
C ALA A 372 17.19 -8.96 -15.90
N PRO A 373 16.71 -8.70 -17.13
CA PRO A 373 17.30 -7.63 -17.95
C PRO A 373 16.88 -6.23 -17.48
N GLY A 374 17.82 -5.30 -17.37
CA GLY A 374 17.58 -3.93 -16.88
C GLY A 374 18.76 -3.47 -16.04
N ASP A 375 18.90 -2.16 -15.80
CA ASP A 375 19.86 -1.66 -14.81
C ASP A 375 19.20 -1.70 -13.42
N ASP A 376 19.32 -2.82 -12.73
CA ASP A 376 18.56 -3.15 -11.52
C ASP A 376 19.23 -2.68 -10.23
N THR A 377 18.43 -2.57 -9.17
CA THR A 377 18.90 -2.35 -7.80
C THR A 377 18.28 -3.36 -6.86
N LEU A 378 19.10 -4.28 -6.35
CA LEU A 378 18.73 -5.36 -5.44
C LEU A 378 19.23 -5.06 -4.03
N ILE A 379 18.36 -5.18 -3.02
CA ILE A 379 18.68 -4.93 -1.61
C ILE A 379 18.18 -6.11 -0.78
N GLY A 380 19.09 -6.91 -0.23
CA GLY A 380 18.77 -8.06 0.64
C GLY A 380 18.40 -7.66 2.07
N TRP A 381 19.04 -6.61 2.60
CA TRP A 381 18.99 -6.13 3.99
C TRP A 381 19.70 -7.03 4.98
N GLY A 382 19.22 -8.23 5.21
CA GLY A 382 19.96 -9.20 5.99
C GLY A 382 19.32 -10.57 5.99
N GLY A 383 20.02 -11.54 6.56
CA GLY A 383 19.91 -12.92 6.09
C GLY A 383 21.05 -13.20 5.13
N ASP A 384 21.24 -14.47 4.78
CA ASP A 384 22.27 -14.88 3.82
C ASP A 384 21.65 -14.84 2.41
N ASP A 385 21.80 -13.71 1.72
CA ASP A 385 21.05 -13.40 0.50
C ASP A 385 21.79 -13.84 -0.78
N ARG A 386 21.03 -14.15 -1.83
CA ARG A 386 21.54 -14.45 -3.17
C ARG A 386 21.02 -13.40 -4.15
N LEU A 387 21.93 -12.55 -4.64
CA LEU A 387 21.61 -11.40 -5.47
C LEU A 387 22.11 -11.62 -6.89
N HIS A 388 21.18 -11.74 -7.83
CA HIS A 388 21.44 -11.92 -9.24
C HIS A 388 20.94 -10.69 -10.01
N GLY A 389 21.85 -9.76 -10.34
CA GLY A 389 21.51 -8.58 -11.14
C GLY A 389 20.81 -8.95 -12.45
N GLY A 390 21.41 -9.89 -13.19
CA GLY A 390 20.92 -10.27 -14.50
C GLY A 390 21.61 -9.44 -15.56
N TRP A 391 20.94 -9.11 -16.65
CA TRP A 391 21.59 -8.37 -17.73
C TRP A 391 21.43 -6.87 -17.54
N GLY A 392 22.51 -6.15 -17.31
CA GLY A 392 22.48 -4.69 -17.24
C GLY A 392 23.64 -4.20 -16.42
N ALA A 393 23.62 -2.94 -16.01
CA ALA A 393 24.60 -2.42 -15.04
C ALA A 393 23.92 -2.31 -13.66
N ASP A 394 24.04 -3.38 -12.88
CA ASP A 394 23.23 -3.56 -11.68
C ASP A 394 23.90 -3.02 -10.42
N LYS A 395 23.10 -2.79 -9.38
CA LYS A 395 23.58 -2.50 -8.02
C LYS A 395 23.02 -3.52 -7.06
N MET A 396 23.90 -4.21 -6.35
CA MET A 396 23.54 -5.25 -5.41
C MET A 396 24.07 -4.89 -4.02
N PHE A 397 23.17 -4.88 -3.04
CA PHE A 397 23.43 -4.61 -1.63
C PHE A 397 22.91 -5.80 -0.82
N GLY A 398 23.76 -6.69 -0.31
CA GLY A 398 23.28 -7.85 0.47
C GLY A 398 22.91 -7.41 1.87
N GLY A 399 23.83 -6.73 2.56
CA GLY A 399 23.52 -6.10 3.84
C GLY A 399 24.14 -6.84 5.01
N LYS A 400 23.41 -7.72 5.70
CA LYS A 400 23.91 -8.47 6.86
C LYS A 400 23.70 -9.95 6.69
N GLY A 401 24.76 -10.73 6.85
CA GLY A 401 24.72 -12.17 6.60
C GLY A 401 25.82 -12.49 5.60
N ASP A 402 25.97 -13.77 5.30
CA ASP A 402 26.96 -14.23 4.33
C ASP A 402 26.31 -14.19 2.94
N ASP A 403 26.48 -13.10 2.21
CA ASP A 403 25.76 -12.82 0.97
C ASP A 403 26.50 -13.35 -0.26
N THR A 404 25.74 -13.72 -1.29
CA THR A 404 26.26 -14.17 -2.59
C THR A 404 25.80 -13.27 -3.72
N TYR A 405 26.76 -12.77 -4.50
CA TYR A 405 26.53 -11.88 -5.65
C TYR A 405 26.87 -12.55 -6.97
N PHE A 406 26.05 -12.33 -7.99
CA PHE A 406 26.30 -12.81 -9.35
C PHE A 406 26.51 -11.61 -10.28
N VAL A 407 27.73 -11.49 -10.80
CA VAL A 407 28.18 -10.39 -11.64
C VAL A 407 28.43 -10.90 -13.06
N ASP A 408 27.65 -10.44 -14.03
CA ASP A 408 27.82 -10.82 -15.43
C ASP A 408 28.20 -9.64 -16.34
N ASN A 409 28.13 -8.42 -15.82
CA ASN A 409 28.42 -7.20 -16.52
C ASN A 409 29.49 -6.37 -15.81
N VAL A 410 30.39 -5.75 -16.58
CA VAL A 410 31.41 -4.84 -16.06
C VAL A 410 30.83 -3.57 -15.42
N GLY A 411 29.56 -3.28 -15.68
CA GLY A 411 28.80 -2.18 -15.09
C GLY A 411 28.28 -2.48 -13.68
N ASP A 412 28.23 -3.76 -13.28
CA ASP A 412 27.67 -4.19 -12.01
C ASP A 412 28.47 -3.68 -10.82
N LYS A 413 27.77 -3.41 -9.73
CA LYS A 413 28.34 -2.91 -8.48
C LYS A 413 27.81 -3.70 -7.31
N VAL A 414 28.70 -4.48 -6.71
CA VAL A 414 28.50 -5.05 -5.38
C VAL A 414 28.85 -3.98 -4.35
N ILE A 415 27.91 -3.68 -3.46
CA ILE A 415 28.04 -2.61 -2.48
C ILE A 415 27.79 -3.19 -1.09
N GLU A 416 28.88 -3.42 -0.39
CA GLU A 416 28.86 -3.98 0.96
C GLU A 416 29.15 -2.98 2.06
N ALA A 417 28.48 -3.18 3.19
CA ALA A 417 28.77 -2.43 4.41
C ALA A 417 30.04 -3.01 5.07
N PRO A 418 30.80 -2.22 5.86
CA PRO A 418 31.93 -2.78 6.57
C PRO A 418 31.46 -3.78 7.64
N HIS A 419 31.99 -5.01 7.58
CA HIS A 419 31.93 -6.05 8.61
C HIS A 419 30.53 -6.63 8.89
N THR A 420 29.90 -7.18 7.87
CA THR A 420 28.56 -7.75 7.97
C THR A 420 28.42 -9.18 7.42
N GLY A 421 29.49 -9.96 7.29
CA GLY A 421 29.41 -11.34 6.78
C GLY A 421 30.75 -11.79 6.21
N GLU A 422 30.81 -13.01 5.70
CA GLU A 422 31.81 -13.49 4.75
C GLU A 422 31.16 -13.61 3.36
N ASP A 423 31.44 -12.64 2.49
CA ASP A 423 30.67 -12.41 1.28
C ASP A 423 31.34 -12.99 0.03
N THR A 424 30.54 -13.56 -0.86
CA THR A 424 31.01 -14.26 -2.06
C THR A 424 30.54 -13.60 -3.35
N VAL A 425 31.47 -13.32 -4.26
CA VAL A 425 31.16 -12.88 -5.63
C VAL A 425 31.44 -13.99 -6.63
N TYR A 426 30.44 -14.40 -7.39
CA TYR A 426 30.60 -15.18 -8.61
C TYR A 426 30.58 -14.25 -9.82
N SER A 427 31.64 -14.23 -10.61
CA SER A 427 31.79 -13.30 -11.73
C SER A 427 32.02 -13.99 -13.07
N GLN A 428 31.30 -13.56 -14.10
CA GLN A 428 31.51 -13.95 -15.50
C GLN A 428 32.37 -12.94 -16.27
N VAL A 429 32.81 -11.87 -15.61
CA VAL A 429 33.73 -10.84 -16.13
C VAL A 429 34.97 -10.75 -15.26
N SER A 430 35.97 -9.98 -15.68
CA SER A 430 37.10 -9.70 -14.77
C SER A 430 36.62 -8.84 -13.60
N TYR A 431 37.01 -9.19 -12.39
CA TYR A 431 36.49 -8.58 -11.18
C TYR A 431 37.57 -8.22 -10.17
N THR A 432 37.34 -7.15 -9.43
CA THR A 432 38.18 -6.71 -8.31
C THR A 432 37.33 -6.58 -7.07
N LEU A 433 37.66 -7.33 -6.02
CA LEU A 433 36.94 -7.30 -4.76
C LEU A 433 37.06 -5.90 -4.12
N ALA A 434 35.92 -5.33 -3.73
CA ALA A 434 35.87 -4.19 -2.84
C ALA A 434 36.36 -4.58 -1.44
N GLN A 435 36.72 -3.59 -0.61
CA GLN A 435 37.36 -3.80 0.70
C GLN A 435 36.59 -4.69 1.69
N SER A 436 35.28 -4.82 1.52
CA SER A 436 34.42 -5.59 2.43
C SER A 436 34.16 -7.03 1.97
N LEU A 437 34.69 -7.46 0.82
CA LEU A 437 34.40 -8.78 0.25
C LEU A 437 35.58 -9.75 0.46
N GLU A 438 35.28 -11.02 0.66
CA GLU A 438 36.27 -12.05 1.01
C GLU A 438 36.48 -13.08 -0.10
N HIS A 439 35.41 -13.55 -0.75
CA HIS A 439 35.49 -14.63 -1.73
C HIS A 439 35.17 -14.17 -3.17
N LEU A 440 35.96 -14.65 -4.14
CA LEU A 440 35.74 -14.45 -5.57
C LEU A 440 35.84 -15.78 -6.31
N GLY A 441 34.77 -16.17 -7.00
CA GLY A 441 34.77 -17.26 -7.97
C GLY A 441 34.58 -16.74 -9.40
N LEU A 442 35.46 -17.12 -10.32
CA LEU A 442 35.30 -16.81 -11.75
C LEU A 442 34.52 -17.95 -12.44
N GLU A 443 33.38 -17.63 -13.06
CA GLU A 443 32.50 -18.61 -13.73
C GLU A 443 32.39 -18.41 -15.25
N GLY A 444 33.04 -17.37 -15.78
CA GLY A 444 33.01 -17.06 -17.22
C GLY A 444 33.67 -18.17 -18.06
N LEU A 445 33.32 -18.23 -19.35
CA LEU A 445 33.92 -19.18 -20.30
C LEU A 445 35.11 -18.60 -21.09
N ARG A 446 35.59 -17.41 -20.71
CA ARG A 446 36.63 -16.63 -21.41
C ARG A 446 37.74 -16.29 -20.42
N GLU A 447 38.88 -15.89 -20.95
CA GLU A 447 39.98 -15.35 -20.13
C GLU A 447 39.48 -14.10 -19.39
N ILE A 448 39.30 -14.26 -18.09
CA ILE A 448 38.92 -13.22 -17.13
C ILE A 448 39.89 -13.28 -15.95
N ASN A 449 39.97 -12.19 -15.20
CA ASN A 449 40.97 -12.03 -14.15
C ASN A 449 40.31 -11.70 -12.82
N GLY A 450 40.93 -12.14 -11.73
CA GLY A 450 40.50 -11.88 -10.36
C GLY A 450 41.52 -11.03 -9.63
N THR A 451 41.05 -10.08 -8.83
CA THR A 451 41.91 -9.30 -7.95
C THR A 451 41.23 -9.16 -6.59
N GLY A 452 41.93 -9.51 -5.52
CA GLY A 452 41.51 -9.37 -4.13
C GLY A 452 41.64 -7.94 -3.63
N ASN A 453 41.79 -7.81 -2.32
CA ASN A 453 41.91 -6.56 -1.58
C ASN A 453 43.01 -6.65 -0.50
N ALA A 454 42.83 -6.04 0.68
CA ALA A 454 43.85 -6.03 1.73
C ALA A 454 43.52 -7.01 2.89
N LYS A 455 42.45 -7.80 2.75
CA LYS A 455 42.01 -8.86 3.66
C LYS A 455 42.50 -10.22 3.14
N ALA A 456 42.39 -11.25 3.98
CA ALA A 456 42.54 -12.63 3.52
C ALA A 456 41.42 -12.95 2.52
N ASN A 457 41.77 -13.12 1.25
CA ASN A 457 40.84 -13.42 0.18
C ASN A 457 40.94 -14.87 -0.28
N GLN A 458 39.79 -15.48 -0.60
CA GLN A 458 39.74 -16.73 -1.36
C GLN A 458 39.37 -16.41 -2.81
N ILE A 459 40.25 -16.72 -3.75
CA ILE A 459 40.06 -16.42 -5.17
C ILE A 459 40.21 -17.68 -6.00
N THR A 460 39.13 -18.07 -6.68
CA THR A 460 39.07 -19.24 -7.54
C THR A 460 38.90 -18.81 -8.99
N GLY A 461 39.85 -19.20 -9.83
CA GLY A 461 39.82 -19.06 -11.29
C GLY A 461 38.78 -19.94 -11.96
N ASN A 462 38.65 -19.81 -13.28
CA ASN A 462 37.85 -20.70 -14.11
C ASN A 462 38.75 -21.71 -14.85
N ASP A 463 38.18 -22.57 -15.70
CA ASP A 463 38.93 -23.59 -16.46
C ASP A 463 39.74 -23.02 -17.66
N VAL A 464 40.06 -21.72 -17.66
CA VAL A 464 40.90 -21.07 -18.68
C VAL A 464 41.97 -20.19 -18.04
N SER A 465 42.95 -19.74 -18.83
CA SER A 465 44.01 -18.85 -18.34
C SER A 465 43.47 -17.59 -17.63
N ASN A 466 43.86 -17.44 -16.37
CA ASN A 466 43.56 -16.30 -15.50
C ASN A 466 44.83 -15.60 -15.01
N LEU A 467 44.71 -14.31 -14.75
CA LEU A 467 45.57 -13.59 -13.82
C LEU A 467 44.81 -13.43 -12.50
N LEU A 468 45.28 -14.08 -11.45
CA LEU A 468 44.76 -13.96 -10.09
C LEU A 468 45.76 -13.19 -9.23
N SER A 469 45.27 -12.23 -8.43
CA SER A 469 46.10 -11.44 -7.52
C SER A 469 45.41 -11.28 -6.18
N GLY A 470 45.98 -11.82 -5.09
CA GLY A 470 45.46 -11.66 -3.73
C GLY A 470 45.62 -10.23 -3.19
N LEU A 471 46.79 -9.63 -3.50
CA LEU A 471 47.26 -8.31 -3.08
C LEU A 471 47.83 -8.26 -1.67
N GLY A 472 47.00 -8.25 -0.62
CA GLY A 472 47.52 -8.28 0.74
C GLY A 472 46.53 -8.93 1.67
N GLY A 473 47.02 -9.56 2.73
CA GLY A 473 46.23 -10.54 3.45
C GLY A 473 46.92 -11.90 3.34
N ASN A 474 46.39 -12.90 4.02
CA ASN A 474 46.83 -14.28 3.81
C ASN A 474 45.82 -14.89 2.84
N ASP A 475 46.17 -14.93 1.57
CA ASP A 475 45.23 -15.23 0.49
C ASP A 475 45.28 -16.71 0.08
N GLU A 476 44.15 -17.25 -0.37
CA GLU A 476 44.05 -18.58 -0.95
C GLU A 476 43.66 -18.45 -2.43
N LEU A 477 44.54 -18.87 -3.35
CA LEU A 477 44.36 -18.72 -4.80
C LEU A 477 44.34 -20.08 -5.50
N TRP A 478 43.31 -20.33 -6.31
CA TRP A 478 43.15 -21.56 -7.10
C TRP A 478 43.04 -21.25 -8.59
N GLY A 479 44.00 -21.70 -9.40
CA GLY A 479 44.00 -21.51 -10.86
C GLY A 479 43.14 -22.52 -11.63
N HIS A 480 42.90 -23.71 -11.06
CA HIS A 480 42.17 -24.81 -11.70
C HIS A 480 42.82 -25.32 -12.99
N ARG A 481 42.20 -25.12 -14.15
CA ARG A 481 42.78 -25.52 -15.45
C ARG A 481 43.15 -24.26 -16.18
N GLY A 482 44.22 -24.30 -16.95
CA GLY A 482 44.56 -23.15 -17.76
C GLY A 482 46.05 -23.00 -17.91
N HIS A 483 46.48 -21.77 -18.10
CA HIS A 483 47.88 -21.38 -17.98
C HIS A 483 47.82 -20.10 -17.19
N ASP A 484 47.94 -20.23 -15.89
CA ASP A 484 47.52 -19.22 -14.94
C ASP A 484 48.71 -18.40 -14.46
N THR A 485 48.46 -17.17 -14.06
CA THR A 485 49.42 -16.36 -13.32
C THR A 485 48.81 -16.00 -11.99
N LEU A 486 49.35 -16.56 -10.91
CA LEU A 486 48.85 -16.39 -9.56
C LEU A 486 49.86 -15.56 -8.77
N ARG A 487 49.37 -14.48 -8.15
CA ARG A 487 50.16 -13.56 -7.32
C ARG A 487 49.54 -13.46 -5.94
N GLY A 488 50.18 -14.02 -4.93
CA GLY A 488 49.73 -13.90 -3.54
C GLY A 488 49.73 -12.44 -3.10
N GLY A 489 50.92 -11.85 -3.04
CA GLY A 489 51.08 -10.43 -2.76
C GLY A 489 51.81 -10.21 -1.45
N ALA A 490 51.11 -9.82 -0.39
CA ALA A 490 51.73 -9.58 0.91
C ALA A 490 50.96 -10.27 2.04
N GLY A 491 51.63 -11.13 2.77
CA GLY A 491 51.05 -12.01 3.77
C GLY A 491 51.48 -13.44 3.47
N ASN A 492 50.97 -14.40 4.23
CA ASN A 492 51.33 -15.80 4.03
C ASN A 492 50.26 -16.46 3.17
N ASP A 493 50.57 -16.62 1.89
CA ASP A 493 49.57 -17.00 0.89
C ASP A 493 49.61 -18.51 0.60
N GLU A 494 48.48 -19.08 0.21
CA GLU A 494 48.32 -20.45 -0.27
C GLU A 494 47.91 -20.41 -1.74
N ILE A 495 48.75 -20.94 -2.63
CA ILE A 495 48.61 -20.78 -4.09
C ILE A 495 48.66 -22.15 -4.77
N HIS A 496 47.58 -22.50 -5.46
CA HIS A 496 47.44 -23.73 -6.23
C HIS A 496 47.27 -23.40 -7.73
N GLY A 497 48.27 -23.75 -8.55
CA GLY A 497 48.26 -23.56 -10.01
C GLY A 497 47.22 -24.44 -10.69
N GLY A 498 47.36 -25.75 -10.55
CA GLY A 498 46.41 -26.74 -11.05
C GLY A 498 46.90 -27.44 -12.32
N ASP A 499 46.01 -27.70 -13.28
CA ASP A 499 46.41 -28.24 -14.59
C ASP A 499 46.86 -27.09 -15.49
N GLY A 500 48.09 -27.10 -16.01
CA GLY A 500 48.51 -25.98 -16.83
C GLY A 500 49.98 -25.81 -17.09
N ARG A 501 50.36 -24.54 -17.21
CA ARG A 501 51.76 -24.09 -17.27
C ARG A 501 51.73 -22.76 -16.57
N ASP A 502 51.82 -22.86 -15.27
CA ASP A 502 51.38 -21.79 -14.39
C ASP A 502 52.59 -20.99 -13.90
N VAL A 503 52.32 -19.74 -13.56
CA VAL A 503 53.30 -18.82 -13.01
C VAL A 503 52.86 -18.44 -11.61
N LEU A 504 53.56 -18.96 -10.61
CA LEU A 504 53.27 -18.73 -9.20
C LEU A 504 54.26 -17.72 -8.63
N ILE A 505 53.73 -16.64 -8.07
CA ILE A 505 54.47 -15.59 -7.39
C ILE A 505 53.86 -15.45 -6.00
N GLY A 506 54.51 -16.01 -4.97
CA GLY A 506 54.05 -15.85 -3.58
C GLY A 506 54.06 -14.38 -3.16
N GLY A 507 55.23 -13.73 -3.30
CA GLY A 507 55.40 -12.33 -2.95
C GLY A 507 56.00 -12.20 -1.56
N HIS A 508 55.54 -11.22 -0.77
CA HIS A 508 56.06 -10.98 0.57
C HIS A 508 55.40 -11.88 1.60
N GLY A 509 56.12 -12.88 2.11
CA GLY A 509 55.61 -13.66 3.22
C GLY A 509 56.31 -14.98 3.39
N ALA A 510 55.59 -15.90 4.04
CA ALA A 510 55.90 -17.31 4.04
C ALA A 510 54.76 -18.02 3.31
N ASP A 511 54.96 -18.31 2.04
CA ASP A 511 53.92 -18.74 1.10
C ASP A 511 53.98 -20.25 0.86
N HIS A 512 52.82 -20.86 0.65
CA HIS A 512 52.65 -22.24 0.22
C HIS A 512 52.31 -22.27 -1.27
N LEU A 513 53.14 -22.93 -2.08
CA LEU A 513 53.02 -22.95 -3.54
C LEU A 513 52.90 -24.39 -4.04
N GLU A 514 51.80 -24.70 -4.72
CA GLU A 514 51.56 -25.97 -5.42
C GLU A 514 51.38 -25.67 -6.92
N GLY A 515 52.29 -26.17 -7.76
CA GLY A 515 52.24 -25.94 -9.21
C GLY A 515 51.11 -26.74 -9.86
N GLY A 516 50.95 -28.00 -9.45
CA GLY A 516 50.02 -28.95 -10.02
C GLY A 516 50.62 -29.71 -11.20
N ALA A 517 49.79 -30.04 -12.19
CA ALA A 517 50.22 -30.75 -13.38
C ALA A 517 50.59 -29.76 -14.47
N GLY A 518 51.86 -29.68 -14.84
CA GLY A 518 52.24 -28.66 -15.79
C GLY A 518 53.72 -28.59 -16.04
N ALA A 519 54.14 -27.54 -16.74
CA ALA A 519 55.54 -27.11 -16.71
C ALA A 519 55.55 -25.72 -16.11
N ASP A 520 55.67 -25.69 -14.79
CA ASP A 520 55.30 -24.53 -13.98
C ASP A 520 56.52 -23.68 -13.63
N ARG A 521 56.25 -22.42 -13.29
CA ARG A 521 57.26 -21.42 -12.97
C ARG A 521 56.99 -20.80 -11.62
N PHE A 522 57.84 -21.14 -10.66
CA PHE A 522 57.87 -20.50 -9.35
C PHE A 522 58.81 -19.31 -9.40
N VAL A 523 58.28 -18.10 -9.26
CA VAL A 523 59.03 -16.85 -9.47
C VAL A 523 59.29 -16.16 -8.15
N PHE A 524 60.56 -15.88 -7.88
CA PHE A 524 61.01 -15.19 -6.68
C PHE A 524 61.87 -13.95 -7.02
N ALA A 525 61.69 -12.89 -6.25
CA ALA A 525 62.53 -11.71 -6.17
C ALA A 525 63.27 -11.66 -4.81
N GLY A 526 64.33 -10.84 -4.75
CA GLY A 526 65.24 -10.78 -3.60
C GLY A 526 64.66 -10.13 -2.34
N ASN A 527 63.34 -9.97 -2.21
CA ASN A 527 62.65 -9.47 -1.02
C ASN A 527 61.34 -10.23 -0.72
N ASP A 528 61.11 -11.38 -1.35
CA ASP A 528 59.89 -12.19 -1.25
C ASP A 528 59.77 -12.98 0.08
N GLY A 529 60.39 -12.51 1.15
CA GLY A 529 60.28 -13.12 2.47
C GLY A 529 60.99 -14.49 2.63
N ARG A 530 60.97 -14.99 3.87
CA ARG A 530 61.54 -16.29 4.24
C ARG A 530 60.42 -17.27 4.54
N GLY A 531 60.63 -18.53 4.20
CA GLY A 531 59.74 -19.63 4.59
C GLY A 531 58.73 -19.98 3.52
N ASN A 532 59.07 -19.74 2.25
CA ASN A 532 58.26 -20.16 1.12
C ASN A 532 58.46 -21.67 0.90
N ASP A 533 57.37 -22.41 0.78
CA ASP A 533 57.37 -23.85 0.63
C ASP A 533 56.73 -24.22 -0.72
N ILE A 534 57.52 -24.83 -1.62
CA ILE A 534 57.01 -25.43 -2.88
C ILE A 534 56.70 -26.90 -2.62
N TRP A 535 55.44 -27.30 -2.78
CA TRP A 535 54.99 -28.60 -2.29
C TRP A 535 55.22 -29.78 -3.24
N ASP A 536 55.15 -29.55 -4.55
CA ASP A 536 55.01 -30.61 -5.56
C ASP A 536 55.97 -30.50 -6.74
N PHE A 537 57.05 -29.73 -6.61
CA PHE A 537 58.03 -29.47 -7.66
C PHE A 537 58.48 -30.73 -8.42
N GLU A 538 58.33 -30.73 -9.75
CA GLU A 538 58.76 -31.78 -10.68
C GLU A 538 60.08 -31.40 -11.40
N PRO A 539 61.24 -31.96 -11.01
CA PRO A 539 62.53 -31.67 -11.64
C PRO A 539 62.57 -32.03 -13.13
N GLY A 540 63.21 -31.18 -13.93
CA GLY A 540 63.28 -31.32 -15.38
C GLY A 540 62.04 -30.82 -16.12
N VAL A 541 60.92 -30.62 -15.42
CA VAL A 541 59.65 -30.12 -15.95
C VAL A 541 59.46 -28.67 -15.49
N ASP A 542 59.46 -28.46 -14.18
CA ASP A 542 59.25 -27.15 -13.57
C ASP A 542 60.51 -26.29 -13.57
N LYS A 543 60.31 -24.99 -13.33
CA LYS A 543 61.38 -24.00 -13.24
C LYS A 543 61.22 -23.10 -12.02
N ILE A 544 62.35 -22.87 -11.36
CA ILE A 544 62.50 -21.80 -10.36
C ILE A 544 63.13 -20.60 -11.05
N VAL A 545 62.46 -19.46 -11.00
CA VAL A 545 62.90 -18.22 -11.62
C VAL A 545 63.31 -17.25 -10.53
N ILE A 546 64.59 -16.87 -10.50
CA ILE A 546 65.12 -15.88 -9.57
C ILE A 546 65.41 -14.61 -10.36
N THR A 547 64.62 -13.58 -10.09
CA THR A 547 64.66 -12.31 -10.85
C THR A 547 65.59 -11.26 -10.25
N SER A 548 66.03 -11.46 -9.01
CA SER A 548 67.03 -10.64 -8.33
C SER A 548 67.63 -11.38 -7.13
N GLY A 549 68.86 -11.03 -6.74
CA GLY A 549 69.55 -11.63 -5.58
C GLY A 549 70.61 -12.67 -5.98
N ALA A 550 70.21 -13.93 -6.20
CA ALA A 550 71.12 -15.00 -6.61
C ALA A 550 71.49 -14.86 -8.11
N ARG A 551 72.73 -15.22 -8.47
CA ARG A 551 73.25 -15.02 -9.84
C ARG A 551 73.63 -16.33 -10.54
N SER A 552 73.71 -17.42 -9.80
CA SER A 552 74.00 -18.75 -10.35
C SER A 552 73.57 -19.86 -9.40
N PHE A 553 73.45 -21.07 -9.95
CA PHE A 553 73.15 -22.28 -9.17
C PHE A 553 74.22 -22.58 -8.10
N ALA A 554 75.46 -22.09 -8.27
CA ALA A 554 76.52 -22.25 -7.27
C ALA A 554 76.30 -21.42 -5.99
N ASP A 555 75.34 -20.49 -6.01
CA ASP A 555 74.95 -19.69 -4.84
C ASP A 555 73.91 -20.41 -3.95
N ILE A 556 73.54 -21.65 -4.29
CA ILE A 556 72.49 -22.44 -3.63
C ILE A 556 73.13 -23.57 -2.82
N ASP A 557 72.80 -23.66 -1.53
CA ASP A 557 73.20 -24.79 -0.66
C ASP A 557 72.11 -25.88 -0.70
N THR A 558 72.41 -27.00 -1.36
CA THR A 558 71.50 -28.14 -1.44
C THR A 558 71.80 -29.09 -0.27
N VAL A 559 70.98 -29.08 0.78
CA VAL A 559 71.15 -29.98 1.93
C VAL A 559 70.06 -31.07 1.92
N GLY A 560 70.36 -32.20 1.26
CA GLY A 560 69.48 -33.38 1.26
C GLY A 560 68.23 -33.19 0.39
N ARG A 561 67.05 -33.61 0.89
CA ARG A 561 65.75 -33.45 0.19
C ARG A 561 65.19 -32.03 0.27
N MET A 562 65.91 -31.09 0.89
CA MET A 562 65.54 -29.69 0.98
C MET A 562 66.62 -28.86 0.28
N VAL A 563 66.21 -27.98 -0.63
CA VAL A 563 67.08 -26.97 -1.21
C VAL A 563 66.81 -25.67 -0.49
N GLU A 564 67.68 -25.28 0.43
CA GLU A 564 67.52 -24.03 1.17
C GLU A 564 68.34 -22.94 0.50
N ILE A 565 67.67 -22.06 -0.25
CA ILE A 565 68.32 -20.86 -0.78
C ILE A 565 68.34 -19.82 0.33
N GLU A 566 69.22 -19.98 1.32
CA GLU A 566 69.39 -18.96 2.37
C GLU A 566 70.32 -17.85 1.88
N SER A 567 69.80 -16.63 1.75
CA SER A 567 70.67 -15.46 1.68
C SER A 567 70.41 -14.48 2.80
N ALA A 568 71.39 -14.37 3.72
CA ALA A 568 71.37 -13.38 4.79
C ALA A 568 71.36 -11.92 4.28
N ALA A 569 71.70 -11.70 3.01
CA ALA A 569 71.70 -10.38 2.38
C ALA A 569 70.34 -9.99 1.73
N TRP A 570 69.48 -10.96 1.43
CA TRP A 570 68.25 -10.76 0.63
C TRP A 570 66.99 -11.44 1.22
N ASN A 571 67.10 -12.09 2.39
CA ASN A 571 65.96 -12.59 3.15
C ASN A 571 65.05 -13.60 2.39
N LEU A 572 65.60 -14.42 1.49
CA LEU A 572 64.90 -15.54 0.83
C LEU A 572 65.24 -16.86 1.54
N SER A 573 64.26 -17.75 1.70
CA SER A 573 64.43 -19.17 2.05
C SER A 573 63.27 -19.93 1.41
N ILE A 574 63.60 -20.96 0.63
CA ILE A 574 62.64 -21.83 -0.06
C ILE A 574 62.82 -23.24 0.49
N ARG A 575 61.74 -23.96 0.75
CA ARG A 575 61.77 -25.42 0.94
C ARG A 575 60.99 -26.08 -0.16
N MET A 576 61.38 -27.31 -0.48
CA MET A 576 60.77 -28.08 -1.54
C MET A 576 60.48 -29.48 -1.02
N SER A 577 59.28 -29.99 -1.31
CA SER A 577 58.99 -31.42 -1.24
C SER A 577 58.87 -31.99 -2.66
N TYR A 578 59.38 -33.21 -2.84
CA TYR A 578 59.18 -33.97 -4.06
C TYR A 578 57.96 -34.88 -3.86
N ALA A 579 57.15 -35.07 -4.89
CA ALA A 579 56.23 -36.19 -4.91
C ALA A 579 57.01 -37.50 -4.66
N ASP A 580 56.53 -38.36 -3.75
CA ASP A 580 57.20 -39.61 -3.37
C ASP A 580 57.52 -40.51 -4.58
N GLU A 581 56.78 -40.36 -5.68
CA GLU A 581 56.98 -41.07 -6.94
C GLU A 581 58.22 -40.59 -7.72
N VAL A 582 58.59 -39.30 -7.65
CA VAL A 582 59.76 -38.71 -8.33
C VAL A 582 61.05 -39.09 -7.62
N ALA A 583 61.04 -39.12 -6.28
CA ALA A 583 62.16 -39.57 -5.46
C ALA A 583 62.57 -41.03 -5.76
N SER A 584 61.64 -41.85 -6.25
CA SER A 584 61.88 -43.24 -6.66
C SER A 584 62.53 -43.37 -8.05
N LYS A 585 62.45 -42.34 -8.90
CA LYS A 585 62.98 -42.30 -10.27
C LYS A 585 64.41 -41.74 -10.38
N GLY A 586 64.98 -41.24 -9.29
CA GLY A 586 66.39 -40.80 -9.22
C GLY A 586 66.69 -39.48 -9.93
N TYR A 587 65.68 -38.63 -10.15
CA TYR A 587 65.90 -37.27 -10.65
C TYR A 587 66.47 -36.40 -9.53
N GLU A 588 67.65 -35.84 -9.76
CA GLU A 588 68.27 -34.80 -8.94
C GLU A 588 68.07 -33.46 -9.64
N MET A 589 67.80 -32.40 -8.87
CA MET A 589 67.72 -31.04 -9.41
C MET A 589 69.03 -30.65 -10.10
N SER A 590 68.92 -29.87 -11.16
CA SER A 590 70.04 -29.43 -11.98
C SER A 590 70.02 -27.92 -12.19
N ALA A 591 71.12 -27.37 -12.72
CA ALA A 591 71.17 -25.97 -13.11
C ALA A 591 70.11 -25.60 -14.17
N ASP A 592 69.61 -26.56 -14.95
CA ASP A 592 68.58 -26.34 -15.97
C ASP A 592 67.19 -26.11 -15.36
N ASP A 593 67.01 -26.43 -14.07
CA ASP A 593 65.77 -26.19 -13.32
C ASP A 593 65.69 -24.76 -12.77
N PHE A 594 66.77 -23.98 -12.93
CA PHE A 594 66.86 -22.61 -12.45
C PHE A 594 67.05 -21.63 -13.60
N ILE A 595 66.32 -20.52 -13.52
CA ILE A 595 66.46 -19.37 -14.40
C ILE A 595 66.86 -18.18 -13.54
N PHE A 596 68.10 -17.71 -13.70
CA PHE A 596 68.59 -16.47 -13.09
C PHE A 596 68.50 -15.35 -14.13
N VAL A 597 67.74 -14.29 -13.82
CA VAL A 597 67.47 -13.17 -14.74
C VAL A 597 68.34 -11.95 -14.42
#